data_AF-A0A5N8VZ48-F1
#
_entry.id   AF-A0A5N8VZ48-F1
#
_cell.length_a   1.000
_cell.length_b   1.000
_cell.length_c   1.000
_cell.angle_alpha   90.00
_cell.angle_beta   90.00
_cell.angle_gamma   90.00
#
_symmetry.space_group_name_H-M   'P 1'
#
loop_
_entity.id
_entity.type
_entity.pdbx_description
1 polymer ?
#
loop_
_entity_poly.entity_id
_entity_poly.type
_entity_poly.pdbx_seq_one_letter_code
_entity_poly.pdbx_strand_id
1 'polypeptide(L)' 'MHQVSRESSNRGFVLVKREDDGRRTCQTLLGCTGRHVWWRWADQPEGPLEACPVPELFR' A
#
# COMPACT_ATOMS: atom_id res chain seq x y z
N MET A 1 10.66 19.19 4.42
CA MET A 1 9.96 17.87 4.37
C MET A 1 10.57 17.08 3.23
N HIS A 2 11.66 16.36 3.48
CA HIS A 2 12.31 15.52 2.46
C HIS A 2 11.82 14.09 2.64
N GLN A 3 10.91 13.66 1.77
CA GLN A 3 10.43 12.29 1.75
C GLN A 3 11.51 11.45 1.04
N VAL A 4 12.41 10.85 1.84
CA VAL A 4 13.45 9.94 1.34
C VAL A 4 12.78 8.65 0.93
N SER A 5 12.70 8.40 -0.38
CA SER A 5 12.38 7.08 -0.93
C SER A 5 13.54 6.13 -0.60
N ARG A 6 13.43 5.39 0.50
CA ARG A 6 14.09 4.09 0.63
C ARG A 6 13.20 3.09 -0.10
N GLU A 7 13.76 2.42 -1.10
CA GLU A 7 13.06 1.51 -2.02
C GLU A 7 12.06 0.62 -1.28
N SER A 8 10.77 0.90 -1.50
CA SER A 8 9.67 0.06 -1.03
C SER A 8 9.48 -1.07 -2.02
N SER A 9 9.56 -2.32 -1.56
CA SER A 9 9.27 -3.49 -2.40
C SER A 9 7.80 -3.90 -2.28
N ASN A 10 7.28 -4.50 -3.35
CA ASN A 10 5.99 -5.18 -3.30
C ASN A 10 6.10 -6.41 -2.39
N ARG A 11 5.17 -6.53 -1.43
CA ARG A 11 5.10 -7.61 -0.45
C ARG A 11 3.83 -8.47 -0.58
N GLY A 12 2.88 -8.10 -1.42
CA GLY A 12 1.64 -8.85 -1.63
C GLY A 12 0.49 -8.02 -2.19
N PHE A 13 -0.65 -8.66 -2.39
CA PHE A 13 -1.88 -8.02 -2.84
C PHE A 13 -3.07 -8.46 -1.99
N VAL A 14 -4.03 -7.56 -1.79
CA VAL A 14 -5.32 -7.86 -1.16
C VAL A 14 -6.45 -7.30 -2.03
N LEU A 15 -7.47 -8.12 -2.27
CA LEU A 15 -8.68 -7.68 -2.98
C LEU A 15 -9.63 -6.98 -2.00
N VAL A 16 -9.96 -5.72 -2.29
CA VAL A 16 -10.80 -4.88 -1.42
C VAL A 16 -11.90 -4.23 -2.25
N LYS A 17 -13.07 -3.99 -1.66
CA LYS A 17 -14.09 -3.13 -2.26
C LYS A 17 -13.71 -1.68 -1.96
N ARG A 18 -13.39 -0.88 -2.96
CA ARG A 18 -13.15 0.56 -2.80
C ARG A 18 -14.49 1.24 -2.53
N GLU A 19 -14.55 2.05 -1.47
CA GLU A 19 -15.79 2.70 -1.06
C GLU A 19 -16.24 3.75 -2.07
N ASP A 20 -15.30 4.53 -2.62
CA ASP A 20 -15.56 5.64 -3.55
C ASP A 20 -16.32 5.23 -4.82
N ASP A 21 -15.93 4.11 -5.44
CA ASP A 21 -16.49 3.65 -6.72
C ASP A 21 -17.27 2.32 -6.60
N GLY A 22 -17.30 1.73 -5.41
CA GLY A 22 -17.95 0.45 -5.14
C GLY A 22 -17.32 -0.76 -5.82
N ARG A 23 -16.23 -0.60 -6.58
CA ARG A 23 -15.58 -1.68 -7.33
C ARG A 23 -14.68 -2.50 -6.42
N ARG A 24 -14.52 -3.78 -6.77
CA ARG A 24 -13.47 -4.61 -6.18
C ARG A 24 -12.18 -4.37 -6.96
N THR A 25 -11.15 -3.93 -6.27
CA THR A 25 -9.81 -3.71 -6.85
C THR A 25 -8.74 -4.12 -5.85
N CYS A 26 -7.56 -4.45 -6.37
CA CYS A 26 -6.45 -4.90 -5.54
C CYS A 26 -5.70 -3.71 -4.95
N GLN A 27 -5.37 -3.81 -3.66
CA GLN A 27 -4.33 -2.99 -3.05
C GLN A 27 -3.03 -3.78 -3.01
N THR A 28 -1.95 -3.15 -3.43
CA THR A 28 -0.58 -3.65 -3.32
C THR A 28 -0.05 -3.28 -1.95
N LEU A 29 0.44 -4.27 -1.21
CA LEU A 29 1.19 -4.05 0.02
C LEU A 29 2.62 -3.68 -0.35
N LEU A 30 3.05 -2.49 0.07
CA LEU A 30 4.40 -2.01 -0.10
C LEU A 30 5.07 -1.94 1.26
N GLY A 31 6.35 -2.25 1.34
CA GLY A 31 7.09 -2.06 2.59
C GLY A 31 8.57 -1.84 2.41
N CYS A 32 9.21 -1.25 3.42
CA CYS A 32 10.64 -0.99 3.41
C CYS A 32 11.40 -1.89 4.40
N THR A 33 12.73 -1.84 4.36
CA THR A 33 13.60 -2.57 5.31
C THR A 33 13.40 -2.14 6.77
N GLY A 34 12.87 -0.94 6.99
CA GLY A 34 12.50 -0.42 8.32
C GLY A 34 11.14 -0.92 8.85
N ARG A 35 10.53 -1.95 8.23
CA ARG A 35 9.23 -2.54 8.63
C ARG A 35 8.03 -1.61 8.55
N HIS A 36 8.16 -0.47 7.88
CA HIS A 36 6.99 0.34 7.52
C HIS A 36 6.25 -0.33 6.36
N VAL A 37 4.92 -0.26 6.39
CA VAL A 37 4.06 -0.79 5.34
C VAL A 37 2.98 0.20 4.93
N TRP A 38 2.66 0.19 3.64
CA TRP A 38 1.68 1.07 3.00
C TRP A 38 0.84 0.29 2.00
N TRP A 39 -0.28 0.89 1.63
CA TRP A 39 -1.11 0.42 0.52
C TRP A 39 -0.99 1.34 -0.68
N ARG A 40 -1.11 0.76 -1.86
CA ARG A 40 -1.37 1.48 -3.10
C ARG A 40 -2.36 0.69 -3.93
N TRP A 41 -3.33 1.37 -4.54
CA TRP A 41 -4.21 0.75 -5.51
C TRP A 41 -3.44 0.24 -6.74
N ALA A 42 -3.59 -1.04 -7.08
CA ALA A 42 -2.85 -1.67 -8.17
C ALA A 42 -3.23 -1.09 -9.55
N ASP A 43 -4.45 -0.58 -9.69
CA ASP A 43 -4.95 0.14 -10.87
C ASP A 43 -4.48 1.60 -10.93
N GLN A 44 -3.81 2.11 -9.88
CA GLN A 44 -3.28 3.47 -9.81
C GLN A 44 -1.82 3.46 -9.34
N PRO A 45 -0.89 2.99 -10.20
CA PRO A 45 0.51 2.84 -9.82
C PRO A 45 1.21 4.15 -9.46
N GLU A 46 0.74 5.29 -9.96
CA GLU A 46 1.23 6.64 -9.59
C GLU A 46 0.40 7.30 -8.47
N GLY A 47 -0.56 6.56 -7.91
CA GLY A 47 -1.40 7.02 -6.82
C GLY A 47 -0.65 7.15 -5.49
N PRO A 48 -1.26 7.85 -4.51
CA PRO A 48 -0.66 8.05 -3.20
C PRO A 48 -0.45 6.72 -2.47
N LEU A 49 0.53 6.71 -1.56
CA LEU A 49 0.65 5.65 -0.57
C LEU A 49 -0.30 5.95 0.59
N GLU A 50 -1.18 5.01 0.87
CA GLU A 50 -2.09 5.08 2.02
C GLU A 50 -1.48 4.34 3.21
N ALA A 51 -1.74 4.82 4.42
CA ALA A 51 -1.27 4.16 5.63
C ALA A 51 -1.99 2.82 5.81
N CYS A 52 -1.24 1.76 6.14
CA CYS A 52 -1.87 0.52 6.59
C CYS A 52 -2.42 0.72 8.01
N PRO A 53 -3.71 0.45 8.28
CA PRO A 53 -4.28 0.62 9.62
C PRO A 53 -3.83 -0.45 10.61
N VAL A 54 -3.28 -1.57 10.11
CA VAL A 54 -2.84 -2.73 10.90
C VAL A 54 -1.45 -3.20 10.44
N PRO A 55 -0.42 -2.33 10.48
CA PRO A 55 0.92 -2.66 9.99
C PRO A 55 1.51 -3.88 10.71
N GLU A 56 1.03 -4.17 11.92
CA GLU A 56 1.44 -5.27 12.76
C GLU A 56 1.16 -6.67 12.19
N LEU A 57 0.26 -6.79 11.21
CA LEU A 57 -0.04 -8.07 10.57
C LEU A 57 0.99 -8.46 9.49
N PHE A 58 1.87 -7.53 9.11
CA PHE A 58 2.78 -7.69 7.96
C PHE A 58 4.27 -7.61 8.37
N ARG A 59 4.57 -7.94 9.64
CA ARG A 59 5.89 -7.84 10.27
C ARG A 59 6.88 -8.91 9.84
#